data_AF-A0A351KTM8-F1
#
_entry.id   AF-A0A351KTM8-F1
#
_cell.length_a   1.000
_cell.length_b   1.000
_cell.length_c   1.000
_cell.angle_alpha   90.00
_cell.angle_beta   90.00
_cell.angle_gamma   90.00
#
_symmetry.space_group_name_H-M   'P 1'
#
loop_
_entity.id
_entity.type
_entity.pdbx_description
1 polymer ?
#
loop_
_entity_poly.entity_id
_entity_poly.type
_entity_poly.pdbx_seq_one_letter_code
_entity_poly.pdbx_strand_id
1 'polypeptide(L)'
;MPLTARILISWIFVLTSACHSFGPDTLKGVHPLYNNAVNVSINDQFVQNLVRLHYFDPILFLDVSTIAASARLDFNGGLNQSQFGSTPSADILKVTGGADYYELPTITFSPLQGEAFVRSLLSPLPLRSVFELTGSGWSAKRVFGLCIERMNGLDNAPSASGPMPDFGPTRSGDFIRLVDLLDKVRHGHLLSIRSDEAGKQVFLEIRDDPELAREIAEIKRLLEVDPKRTTYHLVTDVIVRDPSVISITTRSLMSIMFYLSHNVETPKEHLEKGWTKVTHDRDGGSYDWRQTPAGRIFRIQTSSGRPDDAFISIPYNDNWFYIPQNDLESKSTFMLLTQLFRLQAGSAKSVTPALTIPVR
;
A
#
# COMPACT_ATOMS: atom_id res chain seq x y z
N MET A 1 -12.69 -59.77 -45.86
CA MET A 1 -12.65 -58.29 -45.88
C MET A 1 -11.26 -57.83 -46.29
N PRO A 2 -11.12 -56.91 -47.28
CA PRO A 2 -9.84 -56.55 -47.87
C PRO A 2 -8.97 -55.73 -46.91
N LEU A 3 -7.65 -55.91 -46.99
CA LEU A 3 -6.62 -55.31 -46.14
C LEU A 3 -6.67 -53.77 -46.10
N THR A 4 -7.18 -53.16 -47.18
CA THR A 4 -7.38 -51.71 -47.33
C THR A 4 -8.42 -51.14 -46.36
N ALA A 5 -9.46 -51.92 -46.03
CA ALA A 5 -10.47 -51.51 -45.06
C ALA A 5 -9.93 -51.51 -43.61
N ARG A 6 -8.97 -52.40 -43.29
CA ARG A 6 -8.34 -52.44 -41.97
C ARG A 6 -7.42 -51.24 -41.72
N ILE A 7 -6.72 -50.76 -42.74
CA ILE A 7 -5.85 -49.58 -42.63
C ILE A 7 -6.69 -48.30 -42.47
N LEU A 8 -7.79 -48.18 -43.22
CA LEU A 8 -8.68 -47.01 -43.13
C LEU A 8 -9.38 -46.92 -41.75
N ILE A 9 -9.79 -48.07 -41.19
CA ILE A 9 -10.40 -48.14 -39.86
C ILE A 9 -9.35 -47.85 -38.76
N SER A 10 -8.09 -48.29 -38.95
CA SER A 10 -7.01 -47.99 -38.00
C SER A 10 -6.63 -46.50 -37.99
N TRP A 11 -6.71 -45.80 -39.13
CA TRP A 11 -6.48 -44.35 -39.19
C TRP A 11 -7.64 -43.54 -38.58
N ILE A 12 -8.88 -44.00 -38.74
CA ILE A 12 -10.05 -43.39 -38.11
C ILE A 12 -10.03 -43.57 -36.57
N PHE A 13 -9.50 -44.69 -36.06
CA PHE A 13 -9.35 -44.91 -34.61
C PHE A 13 -8.25 -44.05 -33.96
N VAL A 14 -7.20 -43.69 -34.71
CA VAL A 14 -6.14 -42.78 -34.21
C VAL A 14 -6.64 -41.34 -34.15
N LEU A 15 -7.51 -40.92 -35.08
CA LEU A 15 -8.09 -39.57 -35.10
C LEU A 15 -9.14 -39.32 -34.01
N THR A 16 -9.86 -40.34 -33.54
CA THR A 16 -10.83 -40.19 -32.44
C THR A 16 -10.20 -40.26 -31.04
N SER A 17 -8.93 -40.69 -30.95
CA SER A 17 -8.18 -40.78 -29.68
C SER A 17 -7.52 -39.46 -29.26
N ALA A 18 -7.51 -38.44 -30.14
CA ALA A 18 -6.82 -37.17 -29.93
C ALA A 18 -7.71 -36.03 -29.41
N CYS A 19 -9.00 -36.27 -29.14
CA CYS A 19 -9.83 -35.35 -28.37
C CYS A 19 -9.51 -35.49 -26.87
N HIS A 20 -8.25 -35.23 -26.49
CA HIS A 20 -7.97 -34.93 -25.10
C HIS A 20 -8.47 -33.51 -24.84
N SER A 21 -9.55 -33.44 -24.06
CA SER A 21 -10.14 -32.22 -23.53
C SER A 21 -9.03 -31.26 -23.09
N PHE A 22 -8.87 -30.15 -23.81
CA PHE A 22 -8.17 -28.96 -23.33
C PHE A 22 -9.02 -28.40 -22.17
N GLY A 23 -8.85 -29.00 -21.00
CA GLY A 23 -9.55 -28.69 -19.77
C GLY A 23 -8.76 -27.73 -18.86
N PRO A 24 -9.37 -27.28 -17.75
CA PRO A 24 -8.96 -26.15 -16.90
C PRO A 24 -7.61 -26.28 -16.16
N ASP A 25 -6.75 -27.25 -16.50
CA ASP A 25 -5.40 -27.35 -15.92
C ASP A 25 -4.43 -26.29 -16.48
N THR A 26 -4.72 -25.70 -17.64
CA THR A 26 -3.97 -24.52 -18.15
C THR A 26 -4.17 -23.30 -17.27
N LEU A 27 -5.35 -23.13 -16.65
CA LEU A 27 -5.65 -22.03 -15.71
C LEU A 27 -4.74 -22.07 -14.48
N LYS A 28 -4.40 -23.27 -13.96
CA LYS A 28 -3.53 -23.42 -12.77
C LYS A 28 -2.13 -22.82 -12.96
N GLY A 29 -1.61 -22.84 -14.19
CA GLY A 29 -0.29 -22.27 -14.51
C GLY A 29 -0.29 -20.73 -14.63
N VAL A 30 -1.42 -20.12 -14.93
CA VAL A 30 -1.54 -18.66 -15.18
C VAL A 30 -2.01 -17.85 -13.97
N HIS A 31 -2.65 -18.49 -12.97
CA HIS A 31 -3.06 -17.82 -11.72
C HIS A 31 -1.95 -17.02 -11.01
N PRO A 32 -0.70 -17.52 -10.87
CA PRO A 32 0.38 -16.75 -10.26
C PRO A 32 0.76 -15.48 -11.04
N LEU A 33 0.73 -15.55 -12.38
CA LEU A 33 1.05 -14.42 -13.26
C LEU A 33 -0.04 -13.35 -13.24
N TYR A 34 -1.31 -13.77 -13.17
CA TYR A 34 -2.44 -12.84 -12.99
C TYR A 34 -2.40 -12.12 -11.65
N ASN A 35 -2.17 -12.86 -10.57
CA ASN A 35 -2.01 -12.26 -9.24
C ASN A 35 -0.84 -11.26 -9.21
N ASN A 36 0.27 -11.59 -9.88
CA ASN A 36 1.40 -10.67 -10.01
C ASN A 36 1.01 -9.39 -10.77
N ALA A 37 0.40 -9.51 -11.96
CA ALA A 37 0.00 -8.37 -12.78
C ALA A 37 -0.99 -7.42 -12.05
N VAL A 38 -1.95 -7.99 -11.32
CA VAL A 38 -2.89 -7.21 -10.49
C VAL A 38 -2.15 -6.50 -9.35
N ASN A 39 -1.27 -7.20 -8.62
CA ASN A 39 -0.52 -6.58 -7.53
C ASN A 39 0.41 -5.46 -8.03
N VAL A 40 1.10 -5.67 -9.15
CA VAL A 40 1.95 -4.63 -9.77
C VAL A 40 1.09 -3.42 -10.15
N SER A 41 -0.04 -3.63 -10.83
CA SER A 41 -0.94 -2.54 -11.25
C SER A 41 -1.50 -1.75 -10.06
N ILE A 42 -1.85 -2.42 -8.96
CA ILE A 42 -2.33 -1.76 -7.74
C ILE A 42 -1.17 -1.00 -7.09
N ASN A 43 0.01 -1.60 -6.99
CA ASN A 43 1.15 -0.98 -6.35
C ASN A 43 1.59 0.29 -7.11
N ASP A 44 1.65 0.22 -8.44
CA ASP A 44 1.98 1.34 -9.33
C ASP A 44 1.01 2.52 -9.10
N GLN A 45 -0.29 2.23 -8.96
CA GLN A 45 -1.28 3.27 -8.64
C GLN A 45 -1.02 3.95 -7.30
N PHE A 46 -0.60 3.22 -6.26
CA PHE A 46 -0.29 3.83 -4.97
C PHE A 46 0.91 4.77 -5.07
N VAL A 47 2.02 4.32 -5.65
CA VAL A 47 3.22 5.17 -5.80
C VAL A 47 2.91 6.36 -6.70
N GLN A 48 2.19 6.15 -7.81
CA GLN A 48 1.78 7.24 -8.69
C GLN A 48 0.90 8.26 -7.96
N ASN A 49 -0.04 7.83 -7.12
CA ASN A 49 -0.86 8.74 -6.34
C ASN A 49 -0.05 9.48 -5.26
N LEU A 50 0.93 8.85 -4.61
CA LEU A 50 1.82 9.56 -3.69
C LEU A 50 2.65 10.63 -4.40
N VAL A 51 3.15 10.33 -5.60
CA VAL A 51 3.86 11.31 -6.43
C VAL A 51 2.90 12.43 -6.85
N ARG A 52 1.68 12.12 -7.32
CA ARG A 52 0.67 13.14 -7.63
C ARG A 52 0.40 14.08 -6.46
N LEU A 53 0.18 13.56 -5.26
CA LEU A 53 -0.04 14.39 -4.07
C LEU A 53 1.14 15.33 -3.79
N HIS A 54 2.36 14.85 -3.98
CA HIS A 54 3.58 15.65 -3.84
C HIS A 54 3.66 16.80 -4.86
N TYR A 55 3.14 16.59 -6.07
CA TYR A 55 3.03 17.59 -7.14
C TYR A 55 1.70 18.35 -7.15
N PHE A 56 0.87 18.23 -6.10
CA PHE A 56 -0.45 18.87 -5.99
C PHE A 56 -1.47 18.46 -7.08
N ASP A 57 -1.28 17.27 -7.66
CA ASP A 57 -2.19 16.68 -8.62
C ASP A 57 -3.32 15.89 -7.94
N PRO A 58 -4.50 15.80 -8.57
CA PRO A 58 -5.59 14.95 -8.08
C PRO A 58 -5.25 13.46 -8.17
N ILE A 59 -5.63 12.69 -7.15
CA ILE A 59 -5.44 11.23 -7.12
C ILE A 59 -6.62 10.48 -7.77
N LEU A 60 -6.33 9.28 -8.26
CA LEU A 60 -7.33 8.38 -8.84
C LEU A 60 -7.05 6.95 -8.38
N PHE A 61 -8.08 6.25 -7.92
CA PHE A 61 -8.00 4.82 -7.66
C PHE A 61 -8.86 4.06 -8.64
N LEU A 62 -8.33 2.99 -9.19
CA LEU A 62 -9.04 2.05 -10.05
C LEU A 62 -9.15 0.70 -9.34
N ASP A 63 -10.35 0.14 -9.34
CA ASP A 63 -10.62 -1.23 -8.90
C ASP A 63 -10.56 -2.19 -10.09
N VAL A 64 -10.13 -3.42 -9.84
CA VAL A 64 -10.11 -4.48 -10.85
C VAL A 64 -11.48 -5.11 -10.88
N SER A 65 -12.29 -4.78 -11.89
CA SER A 65 -13.70 -5.16 -11.93
C SER A 65 -13.95 -6.50 -12.61
N THR A 66 -13.20 -6.83 -13.67
CA THR A 66 -13.23 -8.16 -14.30
C THR A 66 -11.86 -8.52 -14.87
N ILE A 67 -11.52 -9.81 -14.79
CA ILE A 67 -10.36 -10.39 -15.48
C ILE A 67 -10.93 -11.35 -16.53
N ALA A 68 -10.75 -11.02 -17.80
CA ALA A 68 -11.15 -11.87 -18.93
C ALA A 68 -9.91 -12.39 -19.65
N ALA A 69 -9.79 -13.70 -19.84
CA ALA A 69 -8.73 -14.28 -20.66
C ALA A 69 -9.26 -14.53 -22.08
N SER A 70 -8.52 -14.09 -23.09
CA SER A 70 -8.79 -14.46 -24.48
C SER A 70 -7.63 -15.29 -25.02
N ALA A 71 -7.94 -16.48 -25.52
CA ALA A 71 -6.97 -17.36 -26.17
C ALA A 71 -6.98 -17.09 -27.67
N ARG A 72 -5.82 -16.80 -28.25
CA ARG A 72 -5.58 -16.78 -29.69
C ARG A 72 -4.67 -17.95 -30.04
N LEU A 73 -5.02 -18.63 -31.12
CA LEU A 73 -4.26 -19.75 -31.63
C LEU A 73 -3.94 -19.43 -33.09
N ASP A 74 -2.67 -19.14 -33.34
CA ASP A 74 -2.17 -18.80 -34.67
C ASP A 74 -1.53 -20.05 -35.29
N PHE A 75 -2.04 -20.46 -36.45
CA PHE A 75 -1.46 -21.54 -37.25
C PHE A 75 -0.56 -20.95 -38.32
N ASN A 76 0.75 -20.85 -38.04
CA ASN A 76 1.74 -20.44 -39.02
C ASN A 76 2.15 -21.62 -39.93
N GLY A 77 1.25 -21.98 -40.85
CA GLY A 77 1.51 -22.94 -41.93
C GLY A 77 2.21 -22.29 -43.12
N GLY A 78 3.48 -21.91 -42.97
CA GLY A 78 4.33 -21.40 -44.05
C GLY A 78 5.81 -21.52 -43.72
N LEU A 79 6.63 -22.00 -44.66
CA LEU A 79 8.09 -22.06 -44.55
C LEU A 79 8.70 -20.64 -44.57
N ASN A 80 8.66 -19.93 -43.44
CA ASN A 80 9.31 -18.63 -43.30
C ASN A 80 10.62 -18.75 -42.51
N GLN A 81 11.73 -18.64 -43.24
CA GLN A 81 13.07 -18.40 -42.70
C GLN A 81 13.19 -16.94 -42.26
N SER A 82 12.68 -16.59 -41.08
CA SER A 82 12.97 -15.28 -40.48
C SER A 82 12.76 -15.33 -38.98
N GLN A 83 13.59 -16.10 -38.29
CA GLN A 83 13.63 -16.10 -36.83
C GLN A 83 15.01 -15.62 -36.38
N PHE A 84 15.15 -14.30 -36.26
CA PHE A 84 16.08 -13.70 -35.30
C PHE A 84 15.67 -12.24 -35.05
N GLY A 85 14.99 -12.01 -33.93
CA GLY A 85 14.59 -10.71 -33.44
C GLY A 85 14.15 -10.84 -31.99
N SER A 86 15.02 -10.43 -31.07
CA SER A 86 14.81 -10.48 -29.63
C SER A 86 13.93 -9.30 -29.17
N THR A 87 12.75 -9.58 -28.63
CA THR A 87 11.91 -8.59 -27.94
C THR A 87 11.79 -8.94 -26.46
N PRO A 88 12.04 -8.01 -25.52
CA PRO A 88 11.88 -8.24 -24.09
C PRO A 88 10.51 -7.75 -23.63
N SER A 89 9.50 -8.60 -23.73
CA SER A 89 8.20 -8.42 -23.08
C SER A 89 7.69 -9.78 -22.61
N ALA A 90 6.92 -9.81 -21.52
CA ALA A 90 6.52 -11.01 -20.79
C ALA A 90 5.48 -11.88 -21.53
N ASP A 91 5.67 -12.10 -22.83
CA ASP A 91 4.88 -13.01 -23.64
C ASP A 91 5.31 -14.46 -23.39
N ILE A 92 4.38 -15.26 -22.90
CA ILE A 92 4.60 -16.69 -22.64
C ILE A 92 4.48 -17.43 -23.98
N LEU A 93 5.56 -17.42 -24.76
CA LEU A 93 5.61 -18.19 -26.02
C LEU A 93 5.82 -19.68 -25.69
N LYS A 94 4.78 -20.50 -25.84
CA LYS A 94 4.90 -21.96 -25.88
C LYS A 94 4.76 -22.43 -27.32
N VAL A 95 5.90 -22.72 -27.95
CA VAL A 95 5.95 -23.32 -29.29
C VAL A 95 5.69 -24.82 -29.16
N THR A 96 4.55 -25.29 -29.66
CA THR A 96 4.27 -26.72 -29.84
C THR A 96 4.00 -26.95 -31.32
N GLY A 97 4.93 -27.60 -32.02
CA GLY A 97 4.78 -28.12 -33.39
C GLY A 97 3.86 -27.32 -34.32
N GLY A 98 4.33 -26.19 -34.85
CA GLY A 98 3.67 -25.44 -35.92
C GLY A 98 2.45 -24.59 -35.55
N ALA A 99 2.09 -24.51 -34.26
CA ALA A 99 1.06 -23.61 -33.76
C ALA A 99 1.61 -22.73 -32.64
N ASP A 100 1.43 -21.42 -32.77
CA ASP A 100 1.75 -20.44 -31.72
C ASP A 100 0.46 -20.18 -30.92
N TYR A 101 0.52 -20.42 -29.61
CA TYR A 101 -0.60 -20.18 -28.69
C TYR A 101 -0.33 -18.94 -27.83
N TYR A 102 -1.24 -17.98 -27.87
CA TYR A 102 -1.18 -16.72 -27.12
C TYR A 102 -2.40 -16.59 -26.21
N GLU A 103 -2.19 -16.32 -24.92
CA GLU A 103 -3.26 -15.97 -23.99
C GLU A 103 -3.01 -14.55 -23.48
N LEU A 104 -3.85 -13.60 -23.90
CA LEU A 104 -3.76 -12.20 -23.48
C LEU A 104 -4.85 -11.93 -22.45
N PRO A 105 -4.51 -11.71 -21.16
CA PRO A 105 -5.48 -11.27 -20.17
C PRO A 105 -5.90 -9.84 -20.47
N THR A 106 -7.20 -9.61 -20.49
CA THR A 106 -7.79 -8.28 -20.49
C THR A 106 -8.26 -7.98 -19.07
N ILE A 107 -7.62 -7.00 -18.43
CA ILE A 107 -8.00 -6.52 -17.11
C ILE A 107 -8.90 -5.29 -17.29
N THR A 108 -10.12 -5.38 -16.79
CA THR A 108 -11.06 -4.26 -16.81
C THR A 108 -10.92 -3.48 -15.50
N PHE A 109 -10.77 -2.17 -15.62
CA PHE A 109 -10.63 -1.28 -14.48
C PHE A 109 -11.88 -0.40 -14.35
N SER A 110 -12.36 -0.27 -13.12
CA SER A 110 -13.45 0.64 -12.77
C SER A 110 -12.93 1.71 -11.82
N PRO A 111 -13.15 3.01 -12.08
CA PRO A 111 -12.81 4.03 -11.11
C PRO A 111 -13.53 3.82 -9.78
N LEU A 112 -12.77 3.85 -8.67
CA LEU A 112 -13.34 3.97 -7.33
C LEU A 112 -13.78 5.43 -7.14
N GLN A 113 -15.08 5.65 -7.22
CA GLN A 113 -15.70 6.97 -7.21
C GLN A 113 -17.00 6.95 -6.39
N GLY A 114 -17.54 8.13 -6.15
CA GLY A 114 -18.79 8.33 -5.41
C GLY A 114 -18.58 8.64 -3.92
N GLU A 115 -19.65 9.11 -3.30
CA GLU A 115 -19.64 9.64 -1.94
C GLU A 115 -19.11 8.63 -0.90
N ALA A 116 -19.51 7.36 -1.01
CA ALA A 116 -19.09 6.32 -0.06
C ALA A 116 -17.56 6.11 -0.07
N PHE A 117 -16.95 6.11 -1.25
CA PHE A 117 -15.50 5.96 -1.38
C PHE A 117 -14.76 7.19 -0.85
N VAL A 118 -15.19 8.39 -1.25
CA VAL A 118 -14.60 9.65 -0.76
C VAL A 118 -14.72 9.75 0.75
N ARG A 119 -15.89 9.42 1.31
CA ARG A 119 -16.13 9.40 2.75
C ARG A 119 -15.21 8.39 3.44
N SER A 120 -15.01 7.21 2.88
CA SER A 120 -14.08 6.22 3.44
C SER A 120 -12.62 6.71 3.44
N LEU A 121 -12.17 7.36 2.35
CA LEU A 121 -10.81 7.92 2.29
C LEU A 121 -10.56 9.03 3.31
N LEU A 122 -11.58 9.86 3.58
CA LEU A 122 -11.48 11.04 4.45
C LEU A 122 -11.85 10.76 5.91
N SER A 123 -12.47 9.60 6.20
CA SER A 123 -12.82 9.25 7.58
C SER A 123 -11.58 8.85 8.37
N PRO A 124 -11.41 9.34 9.61
CA PRO A 124 -10.36 8.86 10.51
C PRO A 124 -10.41 7.34 10.70
N LEU A 125 -9.24 6.71 10.83
CA LEU A 125 -9.16 5.28 11.11
C LEU A 125 -9.81 4.94 12.46
N PRO A 126 -10.66 3.90 12.56
CA PRO A 126 -11.21 3.47 13.83
C PRO A 126 -10.08 3.10 14.81
N LEU A 127 -10.17 3.61 16.04
CA LEU A 127 -9.12 3.41 17.05
C LEU A 127 -8.83 1.93 17.29
N ARG A 128 -9.89 1.11 17.35
CA ARG A 128 -9.79 -0.34 17.51
C ARG A 128 -8.93 -0.97 16.41
N SER A 129 -9.16 -0.61 15.14
CA SER A 129 -8.37 -1.11 14.01
C SER A 129 -6.89 -0.74 14.14
N VAL A 130 -6.57 0.48 14.59
CA VAL A 130 -5.19 0.92 14.80
C VAL A 130 -4.48 0.05 15.84
N PHE A 131 -5.13 -0.23 16.97
CA PHE A 131 -4.52 -1.10 17.99
C PHE A 131 -4.50 -2.59 17.59
N GLU A 132 -5.54 -3.09 16.93
CA GLU A 132 -5.58 -4.47 16.40
C GLU A 132 -4.41 -4.74 15.43
N LEU A 133 -4.07 -3.76 14.57
CA LEU A 133 -2.90 -3.86 13.70
C LEU A 133 -1.61 -4.08 14.50
N THR A 134 -1.41 -3.36 15.60
CA THR A 134 -0.22 -3.56 16.46
C THR A 134 -0.21 -4.91 17.20
N GLY A 135 -1.39 -5.51 17.42
CA GLY A 135 -1.53 -6.87 17.94
C GLY A 135 -1.22 -7.96 16.90
N SER A 136 -1.40 -7.65 15.61
CA SER A 136 -1.20 -8.59 14.48
C SER A 136 0.25 -8.76 14.02
N GLY A 137 1.22 -8.26 14.79
CA GLY A 137 2.66 -8.37 14.48
C GLY A 137 3.28 -7.15 13.81
N TRP A 138 2.50 -6.11 13.50
CA TRP A 138 3.06 -4.83 13.05
C TRP A 138 3.80 -4.11 14.19
N SER A 139 4.91 -3.45 13.87
CA SER A 139 5.60 -2.56 14.80
C SER A 139 4.66 -1.42 15.23
N ALA A 140 4.51 -1.23 16.54
CA ALA A 140 3.71 -0.13 17.07
C ALA A 140 4.29 1.21 16.66
N LYS A 141 5.62 1.28 16.51
CA LYS A 141 6.31 2.46 15.99
C LYS A 141 5.79 2.90 14.64
N ARG A 142 5.68 1.96 13.71
CA ARG A 142 5.20 2.21 12.35
C ARG A 142 3.71 2.51 12.33
N VAL A 143 2.90 1.72 13.02
CA VAL A 143 1.43 1.90 13.03
C VAL A 143 1.06 3.22 13.70
N PHE A 144 1.52 3.50 14.92
CA PHE A 144 1.20 4.75 15.61
C PHE A 144 1.86 5.95 14.94
N GLY A 145 3.10 5.79 14.45
CA GLY A 145 3.82 6.84 13.72
C GLY A 145 3.11 7.31 12.45
N LEU A 146 2.31 6.45 11.80
CA LEU A 146 1.53 6.83 10.63
C LEU A 146 0.09 7.18 11.00
N CYS A 147 -0.59 6.31 11.75
CA CYS A 147 -2.03 6.37 11.94
C CYS A 147 -2.49 7.36 13.01
N ILE A 148 -1.63 7.74 13.97
CA ILE A 148 -2.02 8.66 15.05
C ILE A 148 -1.46 10.04 14.74
N GLU A 149 -2.34 11.03 14.60
CA GLU A 149 -1.96 12.44 14.40
C GLU A 149 -1.65 13.12 15.74
N ARG A 150 -2.44 12.82 16.78
CA ARG A 150 -2.25 13.37 18.13
C ARG A 150 -2.56 12.33 19.19
N MET A 151 -1.81 12.38 20.28
CA MET A 151 -2.10 11.64 21.50
C MET A 151 -1.90 12.57 22.70
N ASN A 152 -3.00 12.93 23.36
CA ASN A 152 -3.06 14.03 24.34
C ASN A 152 -2.42 15.31 23.80
N GLY A 153 -1.44 15.89 24.51
CA GLY A 153 -0.74 17.11 24.09
C GLY A 153 0.38 16.88 23.06
N LEU A 154 0.58 15.64 22.59
CA LEU A 154 1.70 15.28 21.73
C LEU A 154 1.27 15.23 20.27
N ASP A 155 1.90 16.09 19.47
CA ASP A 155 1.66 16.22 18.04
C ASP A 155 2.61 15.33 17.22
N ASN A 156 2.03 14.51 16.35
CA ASN A 156 2.75 13.82 15.28
C ASN A 156 2.52 14.58 13.98
N ALA A 157 3.28 15.64 13.71
CA ALA A 157 3.24 16.35 12.43
C ALA A 157 1.83 16.60 11.83
N PRO A 158 0.89 17.24 12.56
CA PRO A 158 -0.48 17.44 12.08
C PRO A 158 -0.56 18.28 10.79
N SER A 159 0.39 19.20 10.57
CA SER A 159 0.47 19.99 9.33
C SER A 159 0.84 19.15 8.09
N ALA A 160 1.22 17.89 8.27
CA ALA A 160 1.60 16.94 7.23
C ALA A 160 0.43 16.04 6.78
N SER A 161 -0.77 16.25 7.32
CA SER A 161 -1.97 15.47 6.99
C SER A 161 -2.72 15.99 5.75
N GLY A 162 -2.11 16.92 5.00
CA GLY A 162 -2.68 17.59 3.82
C GLY A 162 -1.60 18.01 2.83
N PRO A 163 -1.91 18.89 1.85
CA PRO A 163 -0.93 19.37 0.88
C PRO A 163 0.29 20.01 1.54
N MET A 164 1.44 19.98 0.86
CA MET A 164 2.73 20.33 1.46
C MET A 164 2.70 21.73 2.14
N PRO A 165 3.01 21.81 3.45
CA PRO A 165 2.94 23.06 4.19
C PRO A 165 4.13 23.98 3.87
N ASP A 166 3.93 25.29 4.09
CA ASP A 166 5.02 26.29 4.00
C ASP A 166 6.08 26.07 5.07
N PHE A 167 5.64 25.71 6.28
CA PHE A 167 6.50 25.52 7.44
C PHE A 167 6.42 24.10 7.96
N GLY A 168 7.57 23.56 8.34
CA GLY A 168 7.69 22.22 8.89
C GLY A 168 6.93 22.07 10.22
N PRO A 169 6.46 20.85 10.54
CA PRO A 169 5.83 20.59 11.82
C PRO A 169 6.79 20.84 12.98
N THR A 170 6.28 21.46 14.04
CA THR A 170 7.04 21.69 15.27
C THR A 170 6.95 20.47 16.19
N ARG A 171 8.05 20.14 16.87
CA ARG A 171 8.07 19.32 18.11
C ARG A 171 7.52 17.88 18.02
N SER A 172 7.89 17.10 17.00
CA SER A 172 7.55 15.66 16.98
C SER A 172 8.43 14.78 17.88
N GLY A 173 9.45 15.34 18.55
CA GLY A 173 10.41 14.59 19.37
C GLY A 173 9.76 13.81 20.52
N ASP A 174 8.87 14.46 21.28
CA ASP A 174 8.20 13.81 22.42
C ASP A 174 7.22 12.73 21.97
N PHE A 175 6.53 12.93 20.84
CA PHE A 175 5.68 11.90 20.24
C PHE A 175 6.50 10.69 19.76
N ILE A 176 7.63 10.93 19.08
CA ILE A 176 8.55 9.86 18.67
C ILE A 176 9.04 9.09 19.89
N ARG A 177 9.42 9.78 20.96
CA ARG A 177 9.84 9.17 22.21
C ARG A 177 8.73 8.32 22.84
N LEU A 178 7.51 8.85 22.91
CA LEU A 178 6.35 8.11 23.41
C LEU A 178 6.16 6.81 22.62
N VAL A 179 6.18 6.89 21.29
CA VAL A 179 5.94 5.74 20.43
C VAL A 179 7.05 4.69 20.51
N ASP A 180 8.32 5.11 20.65
CA ASP A 180 9.44 4.21 20.91
C ASP A 180 9.28 3.47 22.26
N LEU A 181 8.82 4.18 23.30
CA LEU A 181 8.53 3.59 24.61
C LEU A 181 7.35 2.62 24.56
N LEU A 182 6.26 2.99 23.87
CA LEU A 182 5.10 2.12 23.69
C LEU A 182 5.47 0.85 22.96
N ASP A 183 6.28 0.92 21.90
CA ASP A 183 6.75 -0.28 21.20
C ASP A 183 7.63 -1.16 22.11
N LYS A 184 8.52 -0.56 22.93
CA LYS A 184 9.34 -1.29 23.90
C LYS A 184 8.49 -2.02 24.95
N VAL A 185 7.53 -1.32 25.58
CA VAL A 185 6.68 -1.86 26.64
C VAL A 185 5.67 -2.90 26.09
N ARG A 186 5.26 -2.78 24.83
CA ARG A 186 4.40 -3.77 24.15
C ARG A 186 5.03 -5.15 24.06
N HIS A 187 6.33 -5.25 23.80
CA HIS A 187 7.02 -6.55 23.72
C HIS A 187 6.94 -7.32 25.06
N GLY A 188 6.83 -6.62 26.19
CA GLY A 188 6.57 -7.20 27.52
C GLY A 188 5.11 -7.60 27.77
N HIS A 189 4.21 -7.48 26.79
CA HIS A 189 2.76 -7.67 26.93
C HIS A 189 2.10 -6.71 27.94
N LEU A 190 2.77 -5.62 28.29
CA LEU A 190 2.32 -4.69 29.34
C LEU A 190 1.28 -3.69 28.85
N LEU A 191 1.04 -3.63 27.53
CA LEU A 191 -0.02 -2.84 26.91
C LEU A 191 -1.16 -3.77 26.46
N SER A 192 -2.38 -3.48 26.89
CA SER A 192 -3.58 -4.18 26.42
C SER A 192 -4.71 -3.21 26.12
N ILE A 193 -5.48 -3.50 25.08
CA ILE A 193 -6.74 -2.79 24.81
C ILE A 193 -7.88 -3.59 25.39
N ARG A 194 -8.70 -2.91 26.20
CA ARG A 194 -9.95 -3.44 26.72
C ARG A 194 -11.12 -2.68 26.14
N SER A 195 -12.26 -3.35 26.07
CA SER A 195 -13.53 -2.71 25.80
C SER A 195 -14.51 -3.03 26.93
N ASP A 196 -15.49 -2.15 27.14
CA ASP A 196 -16.64 -2.49 27.97
C ASP A 196 -17.45 -3.64 27.33
N GLU A 197 -18.35 -4.26 28.10
CA GLU A 197 -19.18 -5.38 27.62
C GLU A 197 -20.03 -5.01 26.38
N ALA A 198 -20.36 -3.72 26.24
CA ALA A 198 -21.09 -3.18 25.09
C ALA A 198 -20.20 -2.86 23.87
N GLY A 199 -18.87 -2.93 24.00
CA GLY A 199 -17.91 -2.61 22.95
C GLY A 199 -17.85 -1.13 22.53
N LYS A 200 -18.45 -0.24 23.32
CA LYS A 200 -18.58 1.19 23.02
C LYS A 200 -17.43 2.03 23.57
N GLN A 201 -16.89 1.64 24.72
CA GLN A 201 -15.78 2.33 25.37
C GLN A 201 -14.51 1.51 25.21
N VAL A 202 -13.41 2.19 24.87
CA VAL A 202 -12.11 1.55 24.70
C VAL A 202 -11.19 2.06 25.80
N PHE A 203 -10.45 1.16 26.43
CA PHE A 203 -9.50 1.48 27.48
C PHE A 203 -8.11 0.97 27.10
N LEU A 204 -7.09 1.77 27.39
CA LEU A 204 -5.71 1.33 27.36
C LEU A 204 -5.29 0.93 28.75
N GLU A 205 -4.89 -0.33 28.91
CA GLU A 205 -4.16 -0.78 30.08
C GLU A 205 -2.66 -0.62 29.85
N ILE A 206 -1.99 -0.03 30.83
CA ILE A 206 -0.55 0.00 30.98
C ILE A 206 -0.24 -0.67 32.32
N ARG A 207 0.14 -1.95 32.27
CA ARG A 207 0.51 -2.74 33.45
C ARG A 207 1.84 -2.27 34.00
N ASP A 208 1.95 -2.21 35.32
CA ASP A 208 3.20 -1.89 35.99
C ASP A 208 4.15 -3.10 35.90
N ASP A 209 5.44 -2.83 35.74
CA ASP A 209 6.49 -3.83 35.65
C ASP A 209 7.77 -3.27 36.31
N PRO A 210 8.40 -3.99 37.25
CA PRO A 210 9.61 -3.50 37.93
C PRO A 210 10.81 -3.27 37.01
N GLU A 211 10.96 -4.06 35.94
CA GLU A 211 12.09 -3.94 35.01
C GLU A 211 11.92 -2.74 34.07
N LEU A 212 10.68 -2.46 33.66
CA LEU A 212 10.30 -1.36 32.78
C LEU A 212 9.67 -0.17 33.51
N ALA A 213 9.85 -0.07 34.83
CA ALA A 213 9.21 0.94 35.67
C ALA A 213 9.53 2.39 35.23
N ARG A 214 10.77 2.62 34.76
CA ARG A 214 11.20 3.94 34.28
C ARG A 214 10.50 4.32 32.97
N GLU A 215 10.45 3.38 32.03
CA GLU A 215 9.78 3.53 30.74
C GLU A 215 8.28 3.77 30.91
N ILE A 216 7.62 2.99 31.77
CA ILE A 216 6.20 3.14 32.08
C ILE A 216 5.93 4.49 32.73
N ALA A 217 6.74 4.90 33.71
CA ALA A 217 6.61 6.21 34.34
C ALA A 217 6.80 7.36 33.32
N GLU A 218 7.73 7.21 32.38
CA GLU A 218 7.95 8.18 31.31
C GLU A 218 6.76 8.24 30.34
N ILE A 219 6.18 7.10 29.94
CA ILE A 219 4.95 7.04 29.13
C ILE A 219 3.82 7.81 29.84
N LYS A 220 3.56 7.48 31.11
CA LYS A 220 2.48 8.11 31.89
C LYS A 220 2.73 9.63 32.03
N ARG A 221 3.98 10.06 32.21
CA ARG A 221 4.38 11.48 32.24
C ARG A 221 4.18 12.18 30.90
N LEU A 222 4.63 11.59 29.79
CA LEU A 222 4.48 12.15 28.44
C LEU A 222 3.02 12.30 28.04
N LEU A 223 2.17 11.36 28.46
CA LEU A 223 0.74 11.41 28.26
C LEU A 223 0.01 12.32 29.26
N GLU A 224 0.68 12.86 30.28
CA GLU A 224 0.05 13.68 31.33
C GLU A 224 -1.11 12.95 32.06
N VAL A 225 -0.99 11.63 32.23
CA VAL A 225 -2.00 10.81 32.92
C VAL A 225 -1.60 10.47 34.36
N ASP A 226 -2.56 10.06 35.18
CA ASP A 226 -2.34 9.71 36.59
C ASP A 226 -1.37 8.51 36.69
N PRO A 227 -0.18 8.69 37.28
CA PRO A 227 0.85 7.64 37.34
C PRO A 227 0.42 6.42 38.17
N LYS A 228 -0.55 6.58 39.07
CA LYS A 228 -1.04 5.52 39.97
C LYS A 228 -2.08 4.61 39.33
N ARG A 229 -2.63 5.01 38.18
CA ARG A 229 -3.57 4.19 37.42
C ARG A 229 -2.84 3.24 36.49
N THR A 230 -3.52 2.15 36.15
CA THR A 230 -3.07 1.20 35.12
C THR A 230 -4.04 1.13 33.96
N THR A 231 -5.22 1.74 34.06
CA THR A 231 -6.25 1.73 33.01
C THR A 231 -6.73 3.15 32.76
N TYR A 232 -6.77 3.53 31.48
CA TYR A 232 -7.13 4.86 31.01
C TYR A 232 -8.19 4.76 29.92
N HIS A 233 -9.21 5.60 29.97
CA HIS A 233 -10.25 5.64 28.95
C HIS A 233 -9.71 6.32 27.69
N LEU A 234 -9.87 5.67 26.54
CA LEU A 234 -9.49 6.23 25.25
C LEU A 234 -10.69 6.96 24.63
N VAL A 235 -10.48 8.22 24.28
CA VAL A 235 -11.48 9.04 23.59
C VAL A 235 -10.92 9.55 22.27
N THR A 236 -11.76 9.64 21.25
CA THR A 236 -11.37 10.13 19.92
C THR A 236 -11.88 11.54 19.67
N ASP A 237 -11.08 12.34 18.96
CA ASP A 237 -11.47 13.63 18.38
C ASP A 237 -12.03 14.68 19.38
N VAL A 238 -11.68 14.54 20.66
CA VAL A 238 -12.00 15.50 21.72
C VAL A 238 -10.79 15.68 22.61
N ILE A 239 -10.32 16.91 22.79
CA ILE A 239 -9.25 17.22 23.74
C ILE A 239 -9.86 17.25 25.13
N VAL A 240 -9.54 16.25 25.94
CA VAL A 240 -9.98 16.14 27.34
C VAL A 240 -8.75 16.29 28.23
N ARG A 241 -8.80 17.24 29.17
CA ARG A 241 -7.76 17.42 30.20
C ARG A 241 -8.18 16.70 31.47
N ASP A 242 -8.13 15.37 31.43
CA ASP A 242 -8.43 14.50 32.57
C ASP A 242 -7.31 13.46 32.70
N PRO A 243 -6.64 13.35 33.86
CA PRO A 243 -5.56 12.37 34.08
C PRO A 243 -5.98 10.89 33.96
N SER A 244 -7.27 10.59 33.85
CA SER A 244 -7.81 9.25 33.62
C SER A 244 -8.15 8.95 32.16
N VAL A 245 -7.96 9.93 31.26
CA VAL A 245 -8.35 9.87 29.86
C VAL A 245 -7.13 10.07 28.95
N ILE A 246 -7.08 9.33 27.85
CA ILE A 246 -6.15 9.55 26.75
C ILE A 246 -6.98 9.89 25.51
N SER A 247 -6.84 11.13 25.06
CA SER A 247 -7.36 11.62 23.79
C SER A 247 -6.46 11.21 22.64
N ILE A 248 -7.05 10.63 21.59
CA ILE A 248 -6.34 10.19 20.38
C ILE A 248 -7.06 10.73 19.16
N THR A 249 -6.31 11.40 18.28
CA THR A 249 -6.77 11.75 16.93
C THR A 249 -6.08 10.84 15.95
N THR A 250 -6.86 10.06 15.20
CA THR A 250 -6.34 9.19 14.14
C THR A 250 -6.39 9.91 12.78
N ARG A 251 -5.47 9.57 11.91
CA ARG A 251 -5.46 10.04 10.52
C ARG A 251 -6.50 9.28 9.71
N SER A 252 -7.03 9.95 8.69
CA SER A 252 -7.70 9.29 7.57
C SER A 252 -6.68 8.63 6.63
N LEU A 253 -7.14 7.78 5.71
CA LEU A 253 -6.25 7.22 4.71
C LEU A 253 -5.65 8.30 3.80
N MET A 254 -6.46 9.29 3.40
CA MET A 254 -6.00 10.44 2.64
C MET A 254 -4.91 11.22 3.40
N SER A 255 -5.10 11.44 4.70
CA SER A 255 -4.10 12.11 5.55
C SER A 255 -2.79 11.32 5.66
N ILE A 256 -2.87 9.99 5.71
CA ILE A 256 -1.67 9.12 5.68
C ILE A 256 -0.96 9.23 4.34
N MET A 257 -1.69 9.24 3.22
CA MET A 257 -1.11 9.39 1.90
C MET A 257 -0.41 10.74 1.72
N PHE A 258 -1.03 11.85 2.18
CA PHE A 258 -0.36 13.15 2.21
C PHE A 258 0.92 13.10 3.05
N TYR A 259 0.84 12.53 4.25
CA TYR A 259 2.00 12.46 5.14
C TYR A 259 3.16 11.67 4.53
N LEU A 260 2.86 10.58 3.82
CA LEU A 260 3.85 9.80 3.07
C LEU A 260 4.35 10.56 1.83
N SER A 261 3.50 11.32 1.13
CA SER A 261 3.87 12.06 -0.07
C SER A 261 4.93 13.14 0.18
N HIS A 262 5.02 13.70 1.39
CA HIS A 262 6.09 14.64 1.72
C HIS A 262 7.49 14.00 1.74
N ASN A 263 7.57 12.67 1.70
CA ASN A 263 8.82 11.91 1.64
C ASN A 263 9.14 11.41 0.21
N VAL A 264 8.51 12.02 -0.80
CA VAL A 264 8.91 11.89 -2.20
C VAL A 264 10.03 12.90 -2.49
N GLU A 265 11.14 12.43 -3.04
CA GLU A 265 12.21 13.30 -3.49
C GLU A 265 11.77 14.18 -4.66
N THR A 266 12.29 15.41 -4.70
CA THR A 266 12.08 16.28 -5.86
C THR A 266 13.37 16.41 -6.66
N PRO A 267 13.36 16.12 -7.97
CA PRO A 267 14.45 16.49 -8.87
C PRO A 267 14.76 17.99 -8.78
N LYS A 268 16.03 18.36 -8.91
CA LYS A 268 16.44 19.77 -8.81
C LYS A 268 15.76 20.62 -9.88
N GLU A 269 15.62 20.07 -11.09
CA GLU A 269 14.97 20.73 -12.22
C GLU A 269 13.50 21.04 -11.94
N HIS A 270 12.82 20.19 -11.17
CA HIS A 270 11.41 20.39 -10.82
C HIS A 270 11.25 21.44 -9.71
N LEU A 271 12.20 21.49 -8.77
CA LEU A 271 12.27 22.55 -7.75
C LEU A 271 12.52 23.92 -8.41
N GLU A 272 13.47 24.01 -9.32
CA GLU A 272 13.81 25.25 -10.03
C GLU A 272 12.65 25.78 -10.88
N LYS A 273 11.82 24.88 -11.44
CA LYS A 273 10.61 25.23 -12.19
C LYS A 273 9.40 25.54 -11.31
N GLY A 274 9.48 25.35 -9.99
CA GLY A 274 8.38 25.59 -9.07
C GLY A 274 7.22 24.61 -9.20
N TRP A 275 7.47 23.38 -9.68
CA TRP A 275 6.45 22.34 -9.81
C TRP A 275 6.09 21.69 -8.49
N THR A 276 6.98 21.78 -7.51
CA THR A 276 6.72 21.40 -6.13
C THR A 276 7.08 22.55 -5.20
N LYS A 277 6.70 22.37 -3.94
CA LYS A 277 6.96 23.33 -2.88
C LYS A 277 8.15 22.87 -2.04
N VAL A 278 8.87 23.81 -1.43
CA VAL A 278 9.84 23.53 -0.37
C VAL A 278 9.20 23.92 0.95
N THR A 279 9.18 22.99 1.89
CA THR A 279 8.82 23.28 3.28
C THR A 279 10.04 23.86 3.99
N HIS A 280 9.83 24.93 4.76
CA HIS A 280 10.89 25.65 5.45
C HIS A 280 10.84 25.43 6.96
N ASP A 281 12.02 25.44 7.58
CA ASP A 281 12.15 25.64 9.02
C ASP A 281 11.74 27.07 9.40
N ARG A 282 11.42 27.27 10.68
CA ARG A 282 11.11 28.61 11.20
C ARG A 282 12.30 29.58 11.10
N ASP A 283 13.51 29.04 11.03
CA ASP A 283 14.75 29.80 10.89
C ASP A 283 15.13 30.06 9.41
N GLY A 284 14.26 29.67 8.46
CA GLY A 284 14.41 29.95 7.03
C GLY A 284 15.16 28.88 6.22
N GLY A 285 15.68 27.83 6.87
CA GLY A 285 16.27 26.66 6.19
C GLY A 285 15.23 25.75 5.53
N SER A 286 15.67 24.77 4.74
CA SER A 286 14.77 23.72 4.23
C SER A 286 14.50 22.68 5.31
N TYR A 287 13.22 22.40 5.55
CA TYR A 287 12.79 21.40 6.54
C TYR A 287 13.13 19.98 6.07
N ASP A 288 13.76 19.20 6.96
CA ASP A 288 14.06 17.79 6.70
C ASP A 288 12.92 16.88 7.17
N TRP A 289 12.07 16.44 6.23
CA TRP A 289 10.95 15.53 6.47
C TRP A 289 11.36 14.19 7.10
N ARG A 290 12.63 13.77 6.97
CA ARG A 290 13.16 12.55 7.60
C ARG A 290 13.16 12.61 9.13
N GLN A 291 12.97 13.79 9.72
CA GLN A 291 12.87 13.94 11.16
C GLN A 291 11.52 13.47 11.72
N THR A 292 10.48 13.44 10.89
CA THR A 292 9.11 13.03 11.26
C THR A 292 8.99 11.51 11.40
N PRO A 293 8.02 10.98 12.18
CA PRO A 293 7.75 9.55 12.23
C PRO A 293 7.62 8.86 10.86
N ALA A 294 6.91 9.47 9.90
CA ALA A 294 6.75 8.90 8.56
C ALA A 294 8.06 8.91 7.76
N GLY A 295 8.78 10.03 7.78
CA GLY A 295 10.02 10.17 7.00
C GLY A 295 11.20 9.34 7.49
N ARG A 296 11.12 8.79 8.72
CA ARG A 296 12.09 7.81 9.24
C ARG A 296 11.92 6.41 8.65
N ILE A 297 10.75 6.11 8.07
CA ILE A 297 10.36 4.74 7.68
C ILE A 297 9.87 4.64 6.23
N PHE A 298 9.87 5.74 5.47
CA PHE A 298 9.39 5.75 4.10
C PHE A 298 10.08 6.83 3.26
N ARG A 299 10.47 6.47 2.04
CA ARG A 299 11.03 7.37 1.04
C ARG A 299 10.75 6.87 -0.36
N ILE A 300 10.42 7.78 -1.27
CA ILE A 300 10.42 7.54 -2.72
C ILE A 300 11.56 8.35 -3.31
N GLN A 301 12.48 7.66 -3.98
CA GLN A 301 13.64 8.26 -4.64
C GLN A 301 13.33 8.65 -6.08
N THR A 302 14.18 9.47 -6.68
CA THR A 302 14.05 9.85 -8.08
C THR A 302 15.33 9.63 -8.88
N SER A 303 15.18 9.31 -10.17
CA SER A 303 16.27 9.16 -11.14
C SER A 303 15.82 9.65 -12.52
N SER A 304 16.77 10.17 -13.31
CA SER A 304 16.48 10.62 -14.68
C SER A 304 16.17 9.47 -15.65
N GLY A 305 16.72 8.27 -15.39
CA GLY A 305 16.44 7.04 -16.13
C GLY A 305 15.69 6.02 -15.29
N ARG A 306 15.14 4.99 -15.94
CA ARG A 306 14.48 3.89 -15.25
C ARG A 306 15.50 3.17 -14.34
N PRO A 307 15.20 2.98 -13.04
CA PRO A 307 16.10 2.26 -12.15
C PRO A 307 16.10 0.76 -12.45
N ASP A 308 17.28 0.14 -12.41
CA ASP A 308 17.44 -1.29 -12.64
C ASP A 308 17.00 -2.13 -11.42
N ASP A 309 17.27 -1.66 -10.20
CA ASP A 309 17.00 -2.38 -8.95
C ASP A 309 15.97 -1.65 -8.07
N ALA A 310 14.71 -1.67 -8.52
CA ALA A 310 13.58 -1.08 -7.82
C ALA A 310 12.55 -2.15 -7.44
N PHE A 311 12.00 -2.03 -6.23
CA PHE A 311 10.81 -2.78 -5.84
C PHE A 311 9.60 -2.35 -6.69
N ILE A 312 9.50 -1.05 -6.95
CA ILE A 312 8.47 -0.40 -7.76
C ILE A 312 9.05 0.87 -8.36
N SER A 313 8.71 1.17 -9.61
CA SER A 313 9.16 2.37 -10.31
C SER A 313 8.09 2.89 -11.27
N ILE A 314 7.80 4.18 -11.23
CA ILE A 314 6.82 4.81 -12.12
C ILE A 314 7.46 6.03 -12.83
N PRO A 315 7.19 6.24 -14.13
CA PRO A 315 7.59 7.46 -14.83
C PRO A 315 6.59 8.59 -14.51
N TYR A 316 7.10 9.80 -14.29
CA TYR A 316 6.30 11.00 -14.05
C TYR A 316 7.12 12.27 -14.34
N ASN A 317 6.60 13.18 -15.17
CA ASN A 317 7.27 14.43 -15.58
C ASN A 317 8.75 14.25 -15.96
N ASP A 318 9.02 13.41 -16.96
CA ASP A 318 10.38 13.13 -17.50
C ASP A 318 11.40 12.57 -16.49
N ASN A 319 10.96 12.14 -15.31
CA ASN A 319 11.77 11.44 -14.30
C ASN A 319 11.11 10.12 -13.90
N TRP A 320 11.90 9.25 -13.28
CA TRP A 320 11.42 8.04 -12.62
C TRP A 320 11.38 8.24 -11.12
N PHE A 321 10.32 7.73 -10.49
CA PHE A 321 10.13 7.71 -9.05
C PHE A 321 10.03 6.26 -8.59
N TYR A 322 10.78 5.89 -7.56
CA TYR A 322 10.93 4.49 -7.20
C TYR A 322 11.20 4.25 -5.72
N ILE A 323 10.88 3.04 -5.27
CA ILE A 323 11.35 2.50 -3.97
C ILE A 323 12.45 1.49 -4.29
N PRO A 324 13.67 1.64 -3.77
CA PRO A 324 14.76 0.68 -4.00
C PRO A 324 14.41 -0.73 -3.53
N GLN A 325 14.92 -1.75 -4.21
CA GLN A 325 14.61 -3.14 -3.85
C GLN A 325 15.10 -3.54 -2.45
N ASN A 326 16.21 -2.94 -2.00
CA ASN A 326 16.83 -3.13 -0.69
C ASN A 326 16.27 -2.23 0.42
N ASP A 327 15.33 -1.33 0.13
CA ASP A 327 14.69 -0.46 1.13
C ASP A 327 13.53 -1.20 1.83
N LEU A 328 13.88 -2.03 2.80
CA LEU A 328 12.93 -2.84 3.56
C LEU A 328 11.98 -2.01 4.43
N GLU A 329 12.44 -0.84 4.91
CA GLU A 329 11.62 0.06 5.73
C GLU A 329 10.49 0.66 4.91
N SER A 330 10.82 1.23 3.74
CA SER A 330 9.82 1.78 2.81
C SER A 330 8.89 0.69 2.28
N LYS A 331 9.40 -0.51 1.97
CA LYS A 331 8.57 -1.66 1.53
C LYS A 331 7.58 -2.09 2.62
N SER A 332 8.03 -2.17 3.87
CA SER A 332 7.16 -2.51 5.01
C SER A 332 6.10 -1.44 5.27
N THR A 333 6.47 -0.17 5.14
CA THR A 333 5.52 0.96 5.25
C THR A 333 4.52 0.98 4.09
N PHE A 334 4.96 0.69 2.88
CA PHE A 334 4.10 0.54 1.71
C PHE A 334 3.11 -0.62 1.88
N MET A 335 3.57 -1.76 2.38
CA MET A 335 2.69 -2.87 2.73
C MET A 335 1.60 -2.47 3.75
N LEU A 336 1.97 -1.72 4.80
CA LEU A 336 0.98 -1.21 5.75
C LEU A 336 -0.02 -0.25 5.08
N LEU A 337 0.43 0.67 4.22
CA LEU A 337 -0.45 1.57 3.47
C LEU A 337 -1.49 0.78 2.65
N THR A 338 -1.04 -0.23 1.90
CA THR A 338 -1.96 -1.06 1.10
C THR A 338 -2.93 -1.86 1.96
N GLN A 339 -2.51 -2.33 3.13
CA GLN A 339 -3.40 -3.02 4.09
C GLN A 339 -4.43 -2.06 4.68
N LEU A 340 -4.03 -0.84 5.06
CA LEU A 340 -4.94 0.21 5.53
C LEU A 340 -5.98 0.58 4.48
N PHE A 341 -5.56 0.69 3.21
CA PHE A 341 -6.49 0.90 2.10
C PHE A 341 -7.50 -0.24 1.99
N ARG A 342 -7.08 -1.50 2.05
CA ARG A 342 -7.98 -2.66 1.98
C ARG A 342 -8.99 -2.68 3.12
N LEU A 343 -8.57 -2.30 4.34
CA LEU A 343 -9.46 -2.19 5.50
C LEU A 343 -10.56 -1.12 5.30
N GLN A 344 -10.22 -0.01 4.64
CA GLN A 344 -11.17 1.07 4.35
C GLN A 344 -12.06 0.77 3.13
N ALA A 345 -11.44 0.32 2.03
CA ALA A 345 -12.11 0.06 0.76
C ALA A 345 -13.16 -1.06 0.83
N GLY A 346 -13.00 -2.04 1.74
CA GLY A 346 -14.03 -3.07 1.97
C GLY A 346 -15.41 -2.52 2.36
N SER A 347 -15.50 -1.25 2.73
CA SER A 347 -16.76 -0.56 3.05
C SER A 347 -17.42 0.12 1.84
N ALA A 348 -16.72 0.30 0.71
CA ALA A 348 -17.20 1.01 -0.47
C ALA A 348 -17.64 0.02 -1.55
N LYS A 349 -18.89 0.14 -2.04
CA LYS A 349 -19.39 -0.69 -3.16
C LYS A 349 -18.75 -0.23 -4.48
N SER A 350 -18.18 -1.17 -5.25
CA SER A 350 -17.67 -0.92 -6.60
C SER A 350 -18.79 -0.59 -7.59
N VAL A 351 -18.58 0.38 -8.49
CA VAL A 351 -19.50 0.71 -9.60
C VAL A 351 -19.17 -0.15 -10.83
N THR A 352 -20.20 -0.49 -11.61
CA THR A 352 -20.15 -1.31 -12.83
C THR A 352 -19.08 -0.82 -13.84
N PRO A 353 -18.41 -1.71 -14.60
CA PRO A 353 -17.24 -1.33 -15.40
C PRO A 353 -17.53 -0.35 -16.54
N ALA A 354 -16.59 0.59 -16.73
CA ALA A 354 -16.67 1.60 -17.79
C ALA A 354 -15.50 1.56 -18.79
N LEU A 355 -14.39 0.85 -18.52
CA LEU A 355 -13.22 0.87 -19.40
C LEU A 355 -12.43 -0.46 -19.41
N THR A 356 -12.22 -0.99 -20.61
CA THR A 356 -11.42 -2.19 -20.88
C THR A 356 -10.13 -1.76 -21.59
N ILE A 357 -8.98 -2.01 -20.99
CA ILE A 357 -7.67 -1.75 -21.63
C ILE A 357 -7.05 -3.11 -21.98
N PRO A 358 -6.83 -3.43 -23.27
CA PRO A 358 -6.09 -4.61 -23.66
C PRO A 358 -4.62 -4.43 -23.27
N VAL A 359 -4.07 -5.39 -22.53
CA VAL A 359 -2.63 -5.47 -22.27
C VAL A 359 -1.96 -5.85 -23.60
N ARG A 360 -1.02 -5.04 -24.06
CA ARG A 360 -0.24 -5.26 -25.29
C ARG A 360 1.15 -5.78 -24.97
#